data_AF-A0A3A0ET76-F1
#
_entry.id   AF-A0A3A0ET76-F1
#
_cell.length_a   1.000
_cell.length_b   1.000
_cell.length_c   1.000
_cell.angle_alpha   90.00
_cell.angle_beta   90.00
_cell.angle_gamma   90.00
#
_symmetry.space_group_name_H-M   'P 1'
#
loop_
_entity.id
_entity.type
_entity.pdbx_description
1 polymer ?
#
loop_
_entity_poly.entity_id
_entity_poly.type
_entity_poly.pdbx_seq_one_letter_code
_entity_poly.pdbx_strand_id
1 'polypeptide(L)'
;MPTVLRENGFRFYFYSHEPNEPPHVHVDRAEASAKIWLEPVAVARNLGFSAAELHEVVGRVRQHQRRLVEAWYGYFGNGGR
;
A
#
# COMPACT_ATOMS: atom_id res chain seq x y z
N MET A 1 -2.10 -4.55 12.17
CA MET A 1 -1.93 -3.72 10.96
C MET A 1 -0.68 -2.86 11.12
N PRO A 2 0.50 -3.33 10.70
CA PRO A 2 1.72 -2.54 10.72
C PRO A 2 1.59 -1.35 9.75
N THR A 3 1.81 -0.14 10.26
CA THR A 3 1.92 1.05 9.40
C THR A 3 3.36 1.17 8.94
N VAL A 4 3.58 1.22 7.63
CA VAL A 4 4.90 1.17 7.00
C VAL A 4 5.44 2.58 6.74
N LEU A 5 4.54 3.49 6.36
CA LEU A 5 4.86 4.87 6.03
C LEU A 5 3.69 5.79 6.38
N ARG A 6 4.00 7.01 6.82
CA ARG A 6 3.05 8.12 6.91
C ARG A 6 3.68 9.33 6.24
N GLU A 7 2.96 9.95 5.32
CA GLU A 7 3.48 11.09 4.56
C GLU A 7 2.30 11.98 4.10
N ASN A 8 2.37 13.29 4.37
CA ASN A 8 1.37 14.29 3.97
C ASN A 8 -0.09 13.87 4.22
N GLY A 9 -0.36 13.25 5.38
CA GLY A 9 -1.68 12.79 5.77
C GLY A 9 -2.12 11.43 5.19
N PHE A 10 -1.32 10.83 4.31
CA PHE A 10 -1.52 9.46 3.85
C PHE A 10 -0.89 8.47 4.81
N ARG A 11 -1.61 7.40 5.13
CA ARG A 11 -1.14 6.28 5.94
C ARG A 11 -1.05 5.02 5.09
N PHE A 12 0.14 4.47 4.96
CA PHE A 12 0.42 3.24 4.21
C PHE A 12 0.58 2.07 5.18
N TYR A 13 -0.17 0.98 4.98
CA TYR A 13 -0.16 -0.17 5.89
C TYR A 13 -0.54 -1.48 5.19
N PHE A 14 -0.31 -2.60 5.90
CA PHE A 14 -0.71 -3.94 5.47
C PHE A 14 -1.79 -4.53 6.39
N TYR A 15 -2.72 -5.31 5.82
CA TYR A 15 -3.62 -6.16 6.59
C TYR A 15 -2.98 -7.51 6.83
N SER A 16 -2.93 -7.94 8.09
CA SER A 16 -2.24 -9.16 8.51
C SER A 16 -2.86 -10.47 8.01
N HIS A 17 -4.04 -10.44 7.37
CA HIS A 17 -4.81 -11.62 6.97
C HIS A 17 -4.89 -11.81 5.45
N GLU A 18 -4.04 -11.14 4.66
CA GLU A 18 -3.99 -11.26 3.18
C GLU A 18 -2.66 -11.86 2.64
N PRO A 19 -2.16 -13.02 3.13
CA PRO A 19 -0.85 -13.55 2.70
C PRO A 19 -0.84 -14.17 1.29
N ASN A 20 -2.01 -14.54 0.74
CA ASN A 20 -2.12 -15.21 -0.56
C ASN A 20 -2.28 -14.25 -1.74
N GLU A 21 -2.11 -12.96 -1.52
CA GLU A 21 -2.20 -11.96 -2.57
C GLU A 21 -0.81 -11.47 -3.00
N PRO A 22 -0.69 -10.94 -4.24
CA PRO A 22 0.51 -10.22 -4.65
C PRO A 22 0.85 -9.06 -3.70
N PRO A 23 2.11 -8.60 -3.66
CA PRO A 23 2.53 -7.48 -2.82
C PRO A 23 1.66 -6.23 -3.06
N HIS A 24 1.05 -5.73 -1.99
CA HIS A 24 0.19 -4.56 -2.05
C HIS A 24 0.23 -3.74 -0.77
N VAL A 25 -0.25 -2.50 -0.85
CA VAL A 25 -0.36 -1.60 0.28
C VAL A 25 -1.75 -0.97 0.31
N HIS A 26 -2.28 -0.80 1.51
CA HIS A 26 -3.49 -0.01 1.75
C HIS A 26 -3.10 1.40 2.16
N VAL A 27 -3.78 2.39 1.59
CA VAL A 27 -3.51 3.80 1.76
C VAL A 27 -4.78 4.50 2.24
N ASP A 28 -4.75 5.06 3.44
CA ASP A 28 -5.87 5.84 3.98
C ASP A 28 -5.51 7.32 4.09
N ARG A 29 -6.51 8.18 3.85
CA ARG A 29 -6.48 9.61 4.19
C ARG A 29 -7.91 10.09 4.47
N ALA A 30 -8.13 10.63 5.67
CA ALA A 30 -9.46 11.04 6.12
C ALA A 30 -10.50 9.91 5.94
N GLU A 31 -11.55 10.14 5.15
CA GLU A 31 -12.62 9.16 4.87
C GLU A 31 -12.36 8.35 3.59
N ALA A 32 -11.20 8.51 2.96
CA ALA A 32 -10.82 7.82 1.74
C ALA A 32 -9.77 6.72 1.98
N SER A 33 -9.91 5.62 1.24
CA SER A 33 -9.03 4.44 1.28
C SER A 33 -8.77 3.89 -0.12
N ALA A 34 -7.55 3.43 -0.38
CA ALA A 34 -7.17 2.77 -1.63
C ALA A 34 -6.28 1.56 -1.38
N LYS A 35 -6.42 0.54 -2.22
CA LYS A 35 -5.52 -0.62 -2.30
C LYS A 35 -4.69 -0.49 -3.57
N ILE A 36 -3.37 -0.54 -3.43
CA ILE A 36 -2.43 -0.35 -4.53
C ILE A 36 -1.53 -1.59 -4.60
N TRP A 37 -1.48 -2.26 -5.76
CA TRP A 37 -0.50 -3.29 -6.06
C TRP A 37 0.90 -2.66 -6.11
N LEU A 38 1.92 -3.37 -5.67
CA LEU A 38 3.31 -2.90 -5.74
C LEU A 38 4.03 -3.44 -6.98
N GLU A 39 3.55 -4.55 -7.56
CA GLU A 39 4.19 -5.23 -8.70
C GLU A 39 3.14 -5.75 -9.70
N PRO A 40 2.85 -5.01 -10.79
CA PRO A 40 3.26 -3.63 -11.06
C PRO A 40 2.50 -2.61 -10.19
N VAL A 41 3.01 -1.38 -10.07
CA VAL A 41 2.32 -0.33 -9.32
C VAL A 41 1.03 0.11 -10.02
N ALA A 42 -0.10 -0.35 -9.49
CA ALA A 42 -1.43 -0.15 -10.07
C ALA A 42 -2.51 -0.06 -8.98
N VAL A 43 -3.57 0.70 -9.25
CA VAL A 43 -4.73 0.80 -8.35
C VAL A 43 -5.53 -0.51 -8.43
N ALA A 44 -5.65 -1.21 -7.31
CA ALA A 44 -6.46 -2.40 -7.17
C ALA A 44 -7.91 -2.05 -6.79
N ARG A 45 -8.05 -1.08 -5.87
CA ARG A 45 -9.33 -0.61 -5.37
C ARG A 45 -9.22 0.84 -4.94
N ASN A 46 -10.27 1.61 -5.21
CA ASN A 46 -10.41 2.98 -4.72
C ASN A 46 -11.76 3.13 -3.99
N LEU A 47 -11.73 3.71 -2.81
CA LEU A 47 -12.89 4.08 -2.02
C LEU A 47 -12.73 5.53 -1.56
N GLY A 48 -13.31 6.47 -2.32
CA GLY A 48 -13.41 7.88 -1.92
C GLY A 48 -12.30 8.81 -2.40
N PHE A 49 -11.16 8.32 -2.93
CA PHE A 49 -10.18 9.23 -3.54
C PHE A 49 -10.67 9.74 -4.89
N SER A 50 -10.47 11.03 -5.15
CA SER A 50 -10.59 11.60 -6.49
C SER A 50 -9.48 11.09 -7.42
N ALA A 51 -9.64 11.28 -8.72
CA ALA A 51 -8.62 10.90 -9.71
C ALA A 51 -7.28 11.61 -9.47
N ALA A 52 -7.30 12.87 -9.04
CA ALA A 52 -6.10 13.65 -8.72
C ALA A 52 -5.37 13.08 -7.50
N GLU A 53 -6.12 12.75 -6.44
CA GLU A 53 -5.54 12.14 -5.23
C GLU A 53 -5.02 10.73 -5.49
N LEU A 54 -5.72 9.92 -6.29
CA LEU A 54 -5.22 8.63 -6.72
C LEU A 54 -3.89 8.76 -7.48
N HIS A 55 -3.77 9.75 -8.35
CA HIS A 55 -2.52 9.98 -9.08
C HIS A 55 -1.38 10.36 -8.13
N GLU A 56 -1.66 11.18 -7.11
CA GLU A 56 -0.71 11.50 -6.04
C GLU A 56 -0.31 10.27 -5.22
N VAL A 57 -1.29 9.46 -4.81
CA VAL A 57 -1.07 8.21 -4.06
C VAL A 57 -0.20 7.25 -4.87
N VAL A 58 -0.52 7.02 -6.15
CA VAL A 58 0.25 6.15 -7.04
C VAL A 58 1.67 6.71 -7.23
N GLY A 59 1.83 8.02 -7.38
CA GLY A 59 3.14 8.67 -7.45
C GLY A 59 4.00 8.38 -6.22
N ARG A 60 3.42 8.50 -5.01
CA ARG A 60 4.12 8.19 -3.75
C ARG A 60 4.44 6.70 -3.61
N VAL A 61 3.50 5.82 -3.97
CA VAL A 61 3.76 4.38 -3.95
C VAL A 61 4.91 4.03 -4.89
N ARG A 62 4.99 4.64 -6.08
CA ARG A 62 6.13 4.46 -7.00
C ARG A 62 7.44 4.95 -6.39
N GLN A 63 7.45 6.13 -5.78
CA GLN A 63 8.64 6.69 -5.12
C GLN A 63 9.15 5.79 -4.00
N HIS A 64 8.25 5.18 -3.23
CA HIS A 64 8.57 4.33 -2.09
C HIS A 64 8.46 2.82 -2.39
N GLN A 65 8.31 2.44 -3.66
CA GLN A 65 7.94 1.07 -4.07
C GLN A 65 8.90 0.04 -3.49
N ARG A 66 10.21 0.26 -3.64
CA ARG A 66 11.24 -0.66 -3.13
C ARG A 66 11.09 -0.90 -1.62
N ARG A 67 10.94 0.17 -0.84
CA ARG A 67 10.76 0.08 0.63
C ARG A 67 9.47 -0.65 1.00
N LEU A 68 8.39 -0.41 0.27
CA LEU A 68 7.10 -1.06 0.51
C LEU A 68 7.16 -2.56 0.19
N VAL A 69 7.81 -2.95 -0.90
CA VAL A 69 8.02 -4.35 -1.29
C VAL A 69 8.91 -5.07 -0.27
N GLU A 70 10.03 -4.46 0.14
CA GLU A 70 10.90 -4.99 1.19
C GLU A 70 10.13 -5.20 2.51
N ALA A 71 9.30 -4.23 2.90
CA ALA A 71 8.47 -4.35 4.10
C ALA A 71 7.41 -5.44 3.96
N TRP A 72 6.82 -5.61 2.78
CA TRP A 72 5.87 -6.69 2.49
C TRP A 72 6.52 -8.06 2.69
N TYR A 73 7.66 -8.31 2.05
CA TYR A 73 8.40 -9.57 2.19
C TYR A 73 8.96 -9.77 3.60
N GLY A 74 9.40 -8.72 4.29
CA GLY A 74 9.81 -8.82 5.69
C GLY A 74 8.67 -9.21 6.62
N TYR A 75 7.43 -8.79 6.32
CA TYR A 75 6.26 -9.06 7.15
C TYR A 75 5.60 -10.41 6.83
N PHE A 76 5.40 -10.74 5.54
CA PHE A 76 4.72 -11.96 5.10
C PHE A 76 5.66 -13.09 4.69
N GLY A 77 6.89 -12.78 4.26
CA GLY A 77 7.87 -13.77 3.80
C GLY A 77 8.54 -14.57 4.92
N ASN A 78 8.38 -14.16 6.19
CA ASN A 78 8.94 -14.90 7.34
C ASN A 78 8.00 -16.04 7.85
N GLY A 79 6.92 -16.34 7.14
CA GLY A 79 6.00 -17.45 7.43
C GLY A 79 6.41 -18.82 6.85
N GLY A 80 7.60 -18.92 6.25
CA GLY A 80 8.16 -20.16 5.71
C GLY A 80 9.46 -20.55 6.41
N ARG A 81 9.35 -21.11 7.62
CA ARG A 81 10.37 -22.00 8.19
C ARG A 81 9.68 -23.15 8.90
#